data_AF-A0A9N8EXS7-F1
#
_entry.id   AF-A0A9N8EXS7-F1
#
_cell.length_a   1.000
_cell.length_b   1.000
_cell.length_c   1.000
_cell.angle_alpha   90.00
_cell.angle_beta   90.00
_cell.angle_gamma   90.00
#
_symmetry.space_group_name_H-M   'P 1'
#
loop_
_entity.id
_entity.type
_entity.pdbx_description
1 polymer ?
#
loop_
_entity_poly.entity_id
_entity_poly.type
_entity_poly.pdbx_seq_one_letter_code
_entity_poly.pdbx_strand_id
1 'polypeptide(L)'
;MSPTTPSDHFTKETLTSIPPDEKPTYATLKIIHQEMNANAMAIPSTNGGGHYGHLALVIPAAAFTALPNAIAWVAPIHPGESPIHGVAPTAAQISENNRVYEANEKKFLTYKATETALKKQLLEAIPETFIKSLKHEMYGYAQITTLELLTHLDTTYGNVNADDLEDNMKRMHAQWSPTQSIEDLYNQLKDAQKFAADHDTISDKMAVRAAIKNLTNSGVFTDAIKDWRKKPDNDQTMAALQTHFTEADKERRRILTSKEVGYANKAAAKQPANDKANIIMNGSGTVMYYCWTHGLGPNSNHTSRDCTKKAPGHRSEATGDDMLGGCCIIRRKAGERAVYRRPQRQERENDENTPPANRT
;
A
#
# COMPACT_ATOMS: atom_id res chain seq x y z
N MET A 1 35.99 8.92 12.08
CA MET A 1 34.69 8.27 11.81
C MET A 1 33.73 8.79 12.86
N SER A 2 32.63 9.43 12.46
CA SER A 2 31.60 9.83 13.42
C SER A 2 31.14 8.59 14.20
N PRO A 3 30.93 8.67 15.52
CA PRO A 3 30.42 7.53 16.27
C PRO A 3 29.04 7.17 15.71
N THR A 4 28.90 5.94 15.20
CA THR A 4 27.61 5.41 14.74
C THR A 4 26.66 5.37 15.93
N THR A 5 25.53 6.08 15.82
CA THR A 5 24.54 6.15 16.89
C THR A 5 23.64 4.93 16.77
N PRO A 6 23.15 4.29 17.86
CA PRO A 6 22.26 3.13 17.75
C PRO A 6 21.06 3.34 16.82
N SER A 7 20.53 4.57 16.75
CA SER A 7 19.45 4.94 15.83
C SER A 7 19.78 4.68 14.35
N ASP A 8 21.06 4.72 13.95
CA ASP A 8 21.49 4.51 12.56
C ASP A 8 21.26 3.05 12.10
N HIS A 9 21.02 2.15 13.05
CA HIS A 9 20.74 0.73 12.80
C HIS A 9 19.26 0.38 12.98
N PHE A 10 18.40 1.35 13.29
CA PHE A 10 16.98 1.09 13.46
C PHE A 10 16.34 0.72 12.13
N THR A 11 15.64 -0.42 12.12
CA THR A 11 14.86 -0.87 10.97
C THR A 11 13.69 0.08 10.65
N LYS A 12 13.24 0.82 11.66
CA LYS A 12 12.18 1.82 11.56
C LYS A 12 12.66 3.14 12.18
N GLU A 13 13.04 4.09 11.33
CA GLU A 13 13.57 5.40 11.77
C GLU A 13 12.54 6.25 12.51
N THR A 14 11.27 6.16 12.13
CA THR A 14 10.15 6.86 12.75
C THR A 14 9.03 5.87 13.04
N LEU A 15 8.61 5.78 14.30
CA LEU A 15 7.48 4.93 14.69
C LEU A 15 6.17 5.48 14.10
N THR A 16 5.19 4.60 14.00
CA THR A 16 3.82 4.99 13.66
C THR A 16 3.29 5.98 14.71
N SER A 17 2.99 7.20 14.27
CA SER A 17 2.52 8.27 15.15
C SER A 17 1.04 8.14 15.43
N ILE A 18 0.66 8.38 16.69
CA ILE A 18 -0.74 8.48 17.12
C ILE A 18 -1.17 9.94 16.97
N PRO A 19 -2.27 10.24 16.23
CA PRO A 19 -2.77 11.60 16.09
C PRO A 19 -3.10 12.23 17.46
N PRO A 20 -2.88 13.55 17.65
CA PRO A 20 -3.14 14.24 18.93
C PRO A 20 -4.57 14.11 19.44
N ASP A 21 -5.53 14.02 18.52
CA ASP A 21 -6.97 13.95 18.82
C ASP A 21 -7.50 12.50 18.92
N GLU A 22 -6.63 11.51 18.71
CA GLU A 22 -7.00 10.09 18.75
C GLU A 22 -6.37 9.40 19.95
N LYS A 23 -7.21 8.70 20.72
CA LYS A 23 -6.76 7.90 21.86
C LYS A 23 -5.98 6.67 21.37
N PRO A 24 -4.87 6.28 22.04
CA PRO A 24 -4.23 5.00 21.78
C PRO A 24 -5.24 3.85 21.90
N THR A 25 -5.10 2.86 21.03
CA THR A 25 -5.91 1.64 21.03
C THR A 25 -4.97 0.44 21.10
N TYR A 26 -5.50 -0.74 21.44
CA TYR A 26 -4.71 -1.96 21.37
C TYR A 26 -4.08 -2.16 19.98
N ALA A 27 -4.81 -1.82 18.90
CA ALA A 27 -4.32 -1.95 17.54
C ALA A 27 -3.12 -1.02 17.25
N THR A 28 -3.17 0.24 17.65
CA THR A 28 -2.06 1.18 17.42
C THR A 28 -0.86 0.86 18.32
N LEU A 29 -1.09 0.50 19.58
CA LEU A 29 -0.02 0.08 20.50
C LEU A 29 0.68 -1.19 20.04
N LYS A 30 -0.07 -2.16 19.49
CA LYS A 30 0.51 -3.38 18.92
C LYS A 30 1.51 -3.08 17.79
N ILE A 31 1.19 -2.11 16.92
CA ILE A 31 2.09 -1.67 15.84
C ILE A 31 3.35 -1.03 16.44
N ILE A 32 3.19 -0.13 17.41
CA ILE A 32 4.33 0.51 18.11
C ILE A 32 5.24 -0.55 18.75
N HIS A 33 4.68 -1.52 19.47
CA HIS A 33 5.45 -2.63 20.06
C HIS A 33 6.23 -3.41 19.00
N GLN A 34 5.62 -3.72 17.85
CA GLN A 34 6.32 -4.42 16.75
C GLN A 34 7.51 -3.62 16.22
N GLU A 35 7.32 -2.33 15.97
CA GLU A 35 8.37 -1.44 15.45
C GLU A 35 9.49 -1.24 16.47
N MET A 36 9.15 -1.05 17.74
CA MET A 36 10.13 -0.90 18.83
C MET A 36 10.91 -2.19 19.09
N ASN A 37 10.24 -3.35 19.07
CA ASN A 37 10.89 -4.64 19.21
C ASN A 37 11.89 -4.88 18.07
N ALA A 38 11.52 -4.55 16.83
CA ALA A 38 12.41 -4.67 15.68
C ALA A 38 13.65 -3.76 15.82
N ASN A 39 13.46 -2.49 16.22
CA ASN A 39 14.57 -1.56 16.46
C ASN A 39 15.48 -2.00 17.60
N ALA A 40 14.91 -2.46 18.71
CA ALA A 40 15.68 -2.94 19.86
C ALA A 40 16.50 -4.20 19.52
N MET A 41 15.93 -5.13 18.75
CA MET A 41 16.62 -6.33 18.29
C MET A 41 17.72 -6.03 17.26
N ALA A 42 17.57 -4.96 16.47
CA ALA A 42 18.55 -4.56 15.47
C ALA A 42 19.89 -4.13 16.08
N ILE A 43 19.92 -3.74 17.37
CA ILE A 43 21.14 -3.40 18.09
C ILE A 43 21.70 -4.65 18.78
N PRO A 44 22.83 -5.21 18.31
CA PRO A 44 23.39 -6.43 18.89
C PRO A 44 23.79 -6.21 20.35
N SER A 45 23.55 -7.24 21.17
CA SER A 45 24.00 -7.30 22.56
C SER A 45 24.43 -8.71 22.88
N THR A 46 25.42 -8.89 23.75
CA THR A 46 25.76 -10.19 24.31
C THR A 46 24.97 -10.51 25.59
N ASN A 47 24.20 -9.54 26.12
CA ASN A 47 23.30 -9.76 27.25
C ASN A 47 22.16 -10.71 26.87
N GLY A 48 21.59 -11.35 27.89
CA GLY A 48 20.42 -12.20 27.71
C GLY A 48 20.65 -13.41 26.79
N GLY A 49 21.90 -13.87 26.67
CA GLY A 49 22.27 -15.00 25.81
C GLY A 49 22.65 -14.60 24.38
N GLY A 50 22.57 -13.32 24.03
CA GLY A 50 23.11 -12.79 22.77
C GLY A 50 22.21 -12.90 21.53
N HIS A 51 21.02 -13.48 21.66
CA HIS A 51 20.14 -13.78 20.52
C HIS A 51 19.15 -12.66 20.17
N TYR A 52 18.83 -11.78 21.13
CA TYR A 52 17.69 -10.86 21.03
C TYR A 52 18.07 -9.37 21.08
N GLY A 53 19.34 -9.04 20.84
CA GLY A 53 19.81 -7.65 20.88
C GLY A 53 19.45 -6.97 22.20
N HIS A 54 18.83 -5.79 22.12
CA HIS A 54 18.36 -5.03 23.29
C HIS A 54 16.85 -5.15 23.55
N LEU A 55 16.19 -6.22 23.06
CA LEU A 55 14.74 -6.42 23.20
C LEU A 55 14.22 -6.29 24.65
N ALA A 56 15.03 -6.64 25.65
CA ALA A 56 14.67 -6.52 27.07
C ALA A 56 14.37 -5.08 27.53
N LEU A 57 14.72 -4.06 26.75
CA LEU A 57 14.40 -2.66 27.04
C LEU A 57 12.93 -2.30 26.78
N VAL A 58 12.21 -3.12 26.02
CA VAL A 58 10.87 -2.80 25.49
C VAL A 58 9.83 -3.88 25.77
N ILE A 59 10.21 -5.01 26.38
CA ILE A 59 9.29 -6.05 26.82
C ILE A 59 9.47 -6.39 28.31
N PRO A 60 8.44 -6.88 29.01
CA PRO A 60 8.56 -7.32 30.39
C PRO A 60 9.60 -8.43 30.57
N ALA A 61 10.29 -8.45 31.71
CA ALA A 61 11.33 -9.44 32.00
C ALA A 61 10.82 -10.89 31.86
N ALA A 62 9.59 -11.17 32.31
CA ALA A 62 8.96 -12.48 32.18
C ALA A 62 8.78 -12.89 30.71
N ALA A 63 8.38 -11.96 29.84
CA ALA A 63 8.25 -12.19 28.41
C ALA A 63 9.61 -12.46 27.75
N PHE A 64 10.64 -11.71 28.14
CA PHE A 64 12.00 -11.94 27.63
C PHE A 64 12.53 -13.32 28.03
N THR A 65 12.34 -13.75 29.29
CA THR A 65 12.80 -15.06 29.75
C THR A 65 12.03 -16.24 29.15
N ALA A 66 10.83 -16.01 28.61
CA ALA A 66 10.05 -17.03 27.92
C ALA A 66 10.53 -17.30 26.48
N LEU A 67 11.42 -16.45 25.94
CA LEU A 67 11.95 -16.61 24.59
C LEU A 67 12.93 -17.79 24.51
N PRO A 68 12.93 -18.56 23.41
CA PRO A 68 13.86 -19.67 23.21
C PRO A 68 15.32 -19.23 23.33
N ASN A 69 16.13 -19.92 24.13
CA ASN A 69 17.55 -19.62 24.33
C ASN A 69 17.85 -18.23 24.93
N ALA A 70 16.85 -17.54 25.47
CA ALA A 70 17.08 -16.33 26.24
C ALA A 70 17.62 -16.67 27.64
N ILE A 71 18.59 -15.90 28.09
CA ILE A 71 19.06 -15.88 29.48
C ILE A 71 18.47 -14.63 30.14
N ALA A 72 18.26 -14.66 31.47
CA ALA A 72 17.79 -13.49 32.20
C ALA A 72 18.63 -12.24 31.84
N TRP A 73 17.93 -11.16 31.46
CA TRP A 73 18.59 -9.90 31.13
C TRP A 73 19.09 -9.22 32.39
N VAL A 74 20.41 -8.99 32.46
CA VAL A 74 21.04 -8.18 33.50
C VAL A 74 21.50 -6.88 32.85
N ALA A 75 20.98 -5.74 33.32
CA ALA A 75 21.37 -4.43 32.81
C ALA A 75 22.88 -4.20 33.05
N PRO A 76 23.64 -3.74 32.03
CA PRO A 76 25.03 -3.35 32.23
C PRO A 76 25.17 -2.25 33.28
N ILE A 77 26.19 -2.36 34.13
CA ILE A 77 26.57 -1.34 35.13
C ILE A 77 27.83 -0.63 34.63
N HIS A 78 27.94 0.67 34.84
CA HIS A 78 29.14 1.43 34.50
C HIS A 78 30.36 0.87 35.25
N PRO A 79 31.48 0.54 34.58
CA PRO A 79 32.61 -0.14 35.22
C PRO A 79 33.42 0.74 36.19
N GLY A 80 33.14 2.04 36.26
CA GLY A 80 33.87 3.03 37.06
C GLY A 80 34.63 4.01 36.15
N GLU A 81 35.33 5.00 36.72
CA GLU A 81 36.06 6.02 35.92
C GLU A 81 37.38 5.49 35.34
N SER A 82 37.93 4.39 35.87
CA SER A 82 39.21 3.83 35.43
C SER A 82 39.27 2.32 35.69
N PRO A 83 40.10 1.57 34.93
CA PRO A 83 40.33 0.15 35.18
C PRO A 83 40.87 -0.09 36.60
N ILE A 84 40.31 -1.09 37.29
CA ILE A 84 40.78 -1.51 38.61
C ILE A 84 41.85 -2.59 38.43
N HIS A 85 42.95 -2.47 39.17
CA HIS A 85 44.04 -3.45 39.17
C HIS A 85 44.29 -3.97 40.60
N GLY A 86 44.70 -5.24 40.70
CA GLY A 86 45.14 -5.83 41.96
C GLY A 86 46.46 -5.24 42.46
N VAL A 87 46.90 -5.64 43.65
CA VAL A 87 48.22 -5.25 44.19
C VAL A 87 49.32 -5.89 43.37
N ALA A 88 50.31 -5.10 42.93
CA ALA A 88 51.45 -5.54 42.11
C ALA A 88 51.07 -6.41 40.89
N PRO A 89 50.23 -5.90 39.97
CA PRO A 89 49.74 -6.66 38.84
C PRO A 89 50.86 -6.89 37.82
N THR A 90 50.89 -8.07 37.21
CA THR A 90 51.74 -8.35 36.05
C THR A 90 51.26 -7.58 34.82
N ALA A 91 52.14 -7.36 33.84
CA ALA A 91 51.76 -6.69 32.59
C ALA A 91 50.59 -7.38 31.86
N ALA A 92 50.53 -8.72 31.90
CA ALA A 92 49.43 -9.49 31.31
C ALA A 92 48.09 -9.24 32.04
N GLN A 93 48.12 -9.13 33.37
CA GLN A 93 46.92 -8.80 34.16
C GLN A 93 46.43 -7.38 33.92
N ILE A 94 47.34 -6.40 33.80
CA ILE A 94 46.98 -5.02 33.44
C ILE A 94 46.28 -5.01 32.07
N SER A 95 46.87 -5.69 31.08
CA SER A 95 46.31 -5.76 29.73
C SER A 95 44.91 -6.36 29.70
N GLU A 96 44.68 -7.45 30.45
CA GLU A 96 43.36 -8.08 30.50
C GLU A 96 42.33 -7.23 31.25
N ASN A 97 42.71 -6.61 32.37
CA ASN A 97 41.82 -5.72 33.13
C ASN A 97 41.37 -4.52 32.28
N ASN A 98 42.27 -3.94 31.47
CA ASN A 98 41.93 -2.87 30.55
C ASN A 98 40.96 -3.36 29.47
N ARG A 99 41.20 -4.55 28.89
CA ARG A 99 40.31 -5.15 27.89
C ARG A 99 38.90 -5.41 28.43
N VAL A 100 38.79 -5.92 29.66
CA VAL A 100 37.52 -6.16 30.34
C VAL A 100 36.81 -4.85 30.65
N TYR A 101 37.54 -3.83 31.12
CA TYR A 101 37.00 -2.50 31.36
C TYR A 101 36.42 -1.89 30.08
N GLU A 102 37.19 -1.85 28.98
CA GLU A 102 36.76 -1.31 27.70
C GLU A 102 35.52 -2.05 27.15
N ALA A 103 35.50 -3.38 27.28
CA ALA A 103 34.35 -4.18 26.87
C ALA A 103 33.08 -3.85 27.68
N ASN A 104 33.22 -3.69 29.00
CA ASN A 104 32.11 -3.34 29.90
C ASN A 104 31.63 -1.90 29.70
N GLU A 105 32.54 -0.96 29.48
CA GLU A 105 32.23 0.44 29.19
C GLU A 105 31.47 0.53 27.87
N LYS A 106 31.96 -0.10 26.80
CA LYS A 106 31.27 -0.16 25.51
C LYS A 106 29.86 -0.74 25.66
N LYS A 107 29.73 -1.87 26.37
CA LYS A 107 28.45 -2.52 26.64
C LYS A 107 27.47 -1.60 27.38
N PHE A 108 27.95 -0.88 28.39
CA PHE A 108 27.15 0.10 29.14
C PHE A 108 26.72 1.28 28.27
N LEU A 109 27.65 1.87 27.51
CA LEU A 109 27.37 3.02 26.64
C LEU A 109 26.39 2.65 25.53
N THR A 110 26.54 1.48 24.90
CA THR A 110 25.57 0.98 23.91
C THR A 110 24.19 0.80 24.54
N TYR A 111 24.09 0.18 25.73
CA TYR A 111 22.83 0.03 26.45
C TYR A 111 22.14 1.39 26.72
N LYS A 112 22.88 2.37 27.26
CA LYS A 112 22.33 3.71 27.55
C LYS A 112 21.93 4.47 26.30
N ALA A 113 22.71 4.36 25.22
CA ALA A 113 22.42 5.02 23.96
C ALA A 113 21.19 4.40 23.28
N THR A 114 21.04 3.07 23.29
CA THR A 114 19.86 2.38 22.76
C THR A 114 18.60 2.76 23.54
N GLU A 115 18.65 2.75 24.87
CA GLU A 115 17.52 3.17 25.71
C GLU A 115 17.09 4.62 25.43
N THR A 116 18.07 5.52 25.26
CA THR A 116 17.80 6.93 24.94
C THR A 116 17.17 7.08 23.56
N ALA A 117 17.66 6.35 22.56
CA ALA A 117 17.15 6.39 21.20
C ALA A 117 15.71 5.83 21.11
N LEU A 118 15.44 4.70 21.75
CA LEU A 118 14.10 4.10 21.81
C LEU A 118 13.11 5.02 22.54
N LYS A 119 13.51 5.57 23.70
CA LYS A 119 12.66 6.51 24.44
C LYS A 119 12.33 7.75 23.61
N LYS A 120 13.31 8.32 22.92
CA LYS A 120 13.10 9.49 22.05
C LYS A 120 12.05 9.20 20.97
N GLN A 121 12.19 8.09 20.26
CA GLN A 121 11.22 7.69 19.23
C GLN A 121 9.80 7.54 19.80
N LEU A 122 9.66 6.92 20.97
CA LEU A 122 8.36 6.71 21.60
C LEU A 122 7.70 8.04 22.01
N LEU A 123 8.47 8.96 22.59
CA LEU A 123 7.99 10.29 22.97
C LEU A 123 7.58 11.16 21.78
N GLU A 124 8.21 10.96 20.61
CA GLU A 124 7.83 11.65 19.37
C GLU A 124 6.58 11.04 18.72
N ALA A 125 6.38 9.73 18.87
CA ALA A 125 5.25 9.02 18.27
C ALA A 125 3.94 9.21 19.03
N ILE A 126 4.01 9.46 20.34
CA ILE A 126 2.85 9.47 21.24
C ILE A 126 2.56 10.87 21.76
N PRO A 127 1.33 11.38 21.57
CA PRO A 127 0.93 12.67 22.14
C PRO A 127 1.12 12.69 23.66
N GLU A 128 1.74 13.76 24.16
CA GLU A 128 2.10 13.88 25.58
C GLU A 128 0.89 13.70 26.50
N THR A 129 -0.32 14.09 26.08
CA THR A 129 -1.58 13.90 26.80
C THR A 129 -1.75 12.47 27.36
N PHE A 130 -1.29 11.45 26.63
CA PHE A 130 -1.48 10.05 27.01
C PHE A 130 -0.41 9.50 27.96
N ILE A 131 0.69 10.22 28.15
CA ILE A 131 1.83 9.81 29.01
C ILE A 131 2.16 10.84 30.10
N LYS A 132 1.49 12.00 30.09
CA LYS A 132 1.76 13.14 30.98
C LYS A 132 1.73 12.79 32.46
N SER A 133 0.94 11.80 32.85
CA SER A 133 0.86 11.26 34.21
C SER A 133 2.22 10.79 34.76
N LEU A 134 3.12 10.36 33.87
CA LEU A 134 4.47 9.89 34.21
C LEU A 134 5.51 11.01 34.22
N LYS A 135 5.15 12.23 33.81
CA LYS A 135 6.09 13.35 33.68
C LYS A 135 6.42 13.92 35.05
N HIS A 136 7.69 13.86 35.43
CA HIS A 136 8.17 14.55 36.62
C HIS A 136 8.29 16.06 36.37
N GLU A 137 7.92 16.89 37.35
CA GLU A 137 7.92 18.35 37.23
C GLU A 137 9.30 18.92 36.85
N MET A 138 10.36 18.46 37.54
CA MET A 138 11.73 18.97 37.36
C MET A 138 12.55 18.22 36.32
N TYR A 139 12.22 16.96 36.05
CA TYR A 139 13.09 16.04 35.29
C TYR A 139 12.41 15.51 34.01
N GLY A 140 11.16 15.90 33.76
CA GLY A 140 10.37 15.35 32.67
C GLY A 140 10.33 13.82 32.73
N TYR A 141 10.63 13.17 31.61
CA TYR A 141 10.72 11.71 31.49
C TYR A 141 12.14 11.16 31.69
N ALA A 142 13.08 11.92 32.26
CA ALA A 142 14.48 11.50 32.36
C ALA A 142 14.65 10.19 33.16
N GLN A 143 13.89 10.04 34.26
CA GLN A 143 13.93 8.87 35.13
C GLN A 143 12.95 7.75 34.73
N ILE A 144 12.11 7.99 33.72
CA ILE A 144 11.19 6.98 33.19
C ILE A 144 11.90 6.23 32.06
N THR A 145 11.84 4.91 32.14
CA THR A 145 12.35 3.98 31.12
C THR A 145 11.36 3.84 29.97
N THR A 146 11.85 3.36 28.83
CA THR A 146 11.01 3.03 27.68
C THR A 146 9.94 2.00 28.04
N LEU A 147 10.32 0.97 28.80
CA LEU A 147 9.39 -0.08 29.24
C LEU A 147 8.29 0.45 30.16
N GLU A 148 8.59 1.39 31.06
CA GLU A 148 7.58 2.01 31.93
C GLU A 148 6.56 2.84 31.13
N LEU A 149 7.00 3.57 30.10
CA LEU A 149 6.10 4.26 29.17
C LEU A 149 5.16 3.27 28.47
N LEU A 150 5.72 2.20 27.89
CA LEU A 150 4.94 1.15 27.22
C LEU A 150 3.96 0.47 28.18
N THR A 151 4.41 0.14 29.40
CA THR A 151 3.56 -0.49 30.42
C THR A 151 2.38 0.41 30.80
N HIS A 152 2.61 1.73 30.95
CA HIS A 152 1.52 2.67 31.22
C HIS A 152 0.50 2.72 30.07
N LEU A 153 0.97 2.74 28.83
CA LEU A 153 0.11 2.77 27.65
C LEU A 153 -0.72 1.48 27.55
N ASP A 154 -0.09 0.33 27.76
CA ASP A 154 -0.75 -0.97 27.71
C ASP A 154 -1.82 -1.10 28.80
N THR A 155 -1.49 -0.71 30.03
CA THR A 155 -2.43 -0.80 31.17
C THR A 155 -3.59 0.19 31.06
N THR A 156 -3.37 1.36 30.46
CA THR A 156 -4.38 2.42 30.38
C THR A 156 -5.24 2.34 29.10
N TYR A 157 -4.64 1.89 28.00
CA TYR A 157 -5.23 1.98 26.65
C TYR A 157 -5.13 0.68 25.85
N GLY A 158 -4.28 -0.27 26.25
CA GLY A 158 -4.04 -1.53 25.54
C GLY A 158 -5.06 -2.63 25.82
N ASN A 159 -6.09 -2.39 26.62
CA ASN A 159 -7.14 -3.38 26.82
C ASN A 159 -8.07 -3.44 25.60
N VAL A 160 -8.19 -4.62 25.00
CA VAL A 160 -9.18 -4.90 23.95
C VAL A 160 -10.57 -4.71 24.53
N ASN A 161 -11.32 -3.77 23.97
CA ASN A 161 -12.69 -3.47 24.40
C ASN A 161 -13.73 -3.96 23.35
N ALA A 162 -15.01 -3.71 23.59
CA ALA A 162 -16.09 -4.14 22.70
C ALA A 162 -16.01 -3.47 21.31
N ASP A 163 -15.62 -2.20 21.25
CA ASP A 163 -15.48 -1.46 19.99
C ASP A 163 -14.33 -2.04 19.15
N ASP A 164 -13.22 -2.42 19.79
CA ASP A 164 -12.09 -3.08 19.14
C ASP A 164 -12.49 -4.44 18.50
N LEU A 165 -13.34 -5.22 19.20
CA LEU A 165 -13.87 -6.48 18.70
C LEU A 165 -14.85 -6.26 17.54
N GLU A 166 -15.68 -5.22 17.62
CA GLU A 166 -16.58 -4.83 16.54
C GLU A 166 -15.80 -4.40 15.29
N ASP A 167 -14.77 -3.59 15.46
CA ASP A 167 -13.92 -3.14 14.36
C ASP A 167 -13.08 -4.28 13.77
N ASN A 168 -12.68 -5.25 14.60
CA ASN A 168 -12.09 -6.50 14.11
C ASN A 168 -13.07 -7.28 13.23
N MET A 169 -14.33 -7.39 13.64
CA MET A 169 -15.39 -8.05 12.87
C MET A 169 -15.67 -7.31 11.54
N LYS A 170 -15.72 -5.96 11.57
CA LYS A 170 -15.84 -5.13 10.37
C LYS A 170 -14.68 -5.37 9.41
N ARG A 171 -13.44 -5.36 9.91
CA ARG A 171 -12.24 -5.65 9.10
C ARG A 171 -12.27 -7.06 8.53
N MET A 172 -12.67 -8.07 9.29
CA MET A 172 -12.80 -9.44 8.80
C MET A 172 -13.80 -9.54 7.63
N HIS A 173 -14.89 -8.77 7.68
CA HIS A 173 -15.93 -8.75 6.66
C HIS A 173 -15.71 -7.71 5.55
N ALA A 174 -14.64 -6.91 5.61
CA ALA A 174 -14.34 -5.90 4.60
C ALA A 174 -14.20 -6.54 3.22
N GLN A 175 -14.89 -5.98 2.22
CA GLN A 175 -14.99 -6.56 0.89
C GLN A 175 -13.62 -6.55 0.19
N TRP A 176 -13.17 -7.72 -0.25
CA TRP A 176 -11.97 -7.86 -1.07
C TRP A 176 -12.27 -7.46 -2.52
N SER A 177 -11.29 -6.81 -3.15
CA SER A 177 -11.35 -6.40 -4.56
C SER A 177 -10.56 -7.35 -5.46
N PRO A 178 -11.07 -7.72 -6.66
CA PRO A 178 -10.34 -8.51 -7.65
C PRO A 178 -9.03 -7.90 -8.20
N THR A 179 -8.75 -6.64 -7.86
CA THR A 179 -7.50 -5.93 -8.16
C THR A 179 -6.40 -6.17 -7.11
N GLN A 180 -6.75 -6.70 -5.94
CA GLN A 180 -5.83 -7.03 -4.85
C GLN A 180 -5.35 -8.48 -4.96
N SER A 181 -4.34 -8.85 -4.17
CA SER A 181 -3.92 -10.24 -4.06
C SER A 181 -4.98 -11.03 -3.30
N ILE A 182 -5.27 -12.27 -3.69
CA ILE A 182 -6.20 -13.10 -2.92
C ILE A 182 -5.66 -13.45 -1.53
N GLU A 183 -4.32 -13.44 -1.39
CA GLU A 183 -3.60 -13.57 -0.13
C GLU A 183 -3.97 -12.47 0.87
N ASP A 184 -4.35 -11.27 0.40
CA ASP A 184 -4.78 -10.17 1.28
C ASP A 184 -6.07 -10.56 2.04
N LEU A 185 -7.00 -11.24 1.37
CA LEU A 185 -8.21 -11.78 2.01
C LEU A 185 -7.84 -12.86 3.05
N TYR A 186 -6.88 -13.72 2.75
CA TYR A 186 -6.46 -14.76 3.70
C TYR A 186 -5.78 -14.17 4.93
N ASN A 187 -4.93 -13.16 4.75
CA ASN A 187 -4.28 -12.44 5.84
C ASN A 187 -5.32 -11.70 6.69
N GLN A 188 -6.28 -11.01 6.07
CA GLN A 188 -7.40 -10.35 6.75
C GLN A 188 -8.15 -11.30 7.69
N LEU A 189 -8.46 -12.52 7.24
CA LEU A 189 -9.14 -13.52 8.06
C LEU A 189 -8.25 -14.04 9.20
N LYS A 190 -6.99 -14.35 8.90
CA LYS A 190 -6.02 -14.86 9.87
C LYS A 190 -5.75 -13.84 10.98
N ASP A 191 -5.62 -12.57 10.62
CA ASP A 191 -5.39 -11.49 11.57
C ASP A 191 -6.62 -11.26 12.44
N ALA A 192 -7.83 -11.38 11.89
CA ALA A 192 -9.06 -11.32 12.67
C ALA A 192 -9.17 -12.44 13.70
N GLN A 193 -8.85 -13.68 13.31
CA GLN A 193 -8.84 -14.82 14.23
C GLN A 193 -7.81 -14.66 15.34
N LYS A 194 -6.58 -14.23 14.99
CA LYS A 194 -5.52 -13.97 15.97
C LYS A 194 -5.90 -12.86 16.96
N PHE A 195 -6.55 -11.80 16.48
CA PHE A 195 -6.97 -10.68 17.33
C PHE A 195 -7.96 -11.12 18.40
N ALA A 196 -8.87 -12.04 18.06
CA ALA A 196 -9.95 -12.45 18.93
C ALA A 196 -9.65 -13.72 19.75
N ALA A 197 -8.45 -14.30 19.62
CA ALA A 197 -8.11 -15.61 20.20
C ALA A 197 -8.32 -15.67 21.73
N ASP A 198 -7.87 -14.65 22.45
CA ASP A 198 -7.94 -14.54 23.91
C ASP A 198 -9.18 -13.77 24.41
N HIS A 199 -10.10 -13.43 23.50
CA HIS A 199 -11.30 -12.64 23.77
C HIS A 199 -12.54 -13.36 23.24
N ASP A 200 -13.03 -12.98 22.06
CA ASP A 200 -14.20 -13.60 21.41
C ASP A 200 -13.77 -14.46 20.21
N THR A 201 -13.35 -15.70 20.50
CA THR A 201 -12.65 -16.55 19.53
C THR A 201 -13.44 -16.74 18.23
N ILE A 202 -12.86 -16.31 17.11
CA ILE A 202 -13.43 -16.54 15.77
C ILE A 202 -13.04 -17.95 15.30
N SER A 203 -14.03 -18.85 15.26
CA SER A 203 -13.84 -20.21 14.75
C SER A 203 -13.46 -20.24 13.27
N ASP A 204 -12.70 -21.25 12.85
CA ASP A 204 -12.37 -21.49 11.44
C ASP A 204 -13.63 -21.55 10.55
N LYS A 205 -14.71 -22.15 11.06
CA LYS A 205 -15.99 -22.21 10.34
C LYS A 205 -16.59 -20.83 10.11
N MET A 206 -16.42 -19.88 11.03
CA MET A 206 -16.87 -18.49 10.84
C MET A 206 -16.01 -17.78 9.81
N ALA A 207 -14.69 -17.92 9.91
CA ALA A 207 -13.75 -17.32 8.96
C ALA A 207 -13.97 -17.83 7.52
N VAL A 208 -14.17 -19.14 7.33
CA VAL A 208 -14.52 -19.75 6.04
C VAL A 208 -15.83 -19.17 5.50
N ARG A 209 -16.88 -19.07 6.33
CA ARG A 209 -18.16 -18.47 5.90
C ARG A 209 -18.00 -17.00 5.48
N ALA A 210 -17.19 -16.22 6.22
CA ALA A 210 -16.88 -14.84 5.88
C ALA A 210 -16.14 -14.74 4.52
N ALA A 211 -15.15 -15.59 4.30
CA ALA A 211 -14.39 -15.68 3.05
C ALA A 211 -15.30 -15.99 1.85
N ILE A 212 -16.16 -17.01 1.97
CA ILE A 212 -17.08 -17.40 0.90
C ILE A 212 -18.08 -16.29 0.58
N LYS A 213 -18.60 -15.59 1.60
CA LYS A 213 -19.47 -14.43 1.40
C LYS A 213 -18.73 -13.32 0.63
N ASN A 214 -17.51 -13.01 1.03
CA ASN A 214 -16.67 -12.00 0.40
C ASN A 214 -16.36 -12.33 -1.07
N LEU A 215 -15.92 -13.56 -1.35
CA LEU A 215 -15.64 -14.06 -2.69
C LEU A 215 -16.90 -14.14 -3.56
N THR A 216 -18.06 -14.50 -2.98
CA THR A 216 -19.34 -14.46 -3.69
C THR A 216 -19.69 -13.03 -4.10
N ASN A 217 -19.59 -12.07 -3.18
CA ASN A 217 -19.90 -10.66 -3.42
C ASN A 217 -18.97 -10.01 -4.45
N SER A 218 -17.73 -10.49 -4.58
CA SER A 218 -16.80 -10.03 -5.62
C SER A 218 -17.30 -10.31 -7.04
N GLY A 219 -18.17 -11.32 -7.22
CA GLY A 219 -18.75 -11.71 -8.51
C GLY A 219 -17.79 -12.41 -9.49
N VAL A 220 -16.49 -12.54 -9.19
CA VAL A 220 -15.49 -13.07 -10.13
C VAL A 220 -15.23 -14.58 -10.00
N PHE A 221 -15.82 -15.24 -9.00
CA PHE A 221 -15.56 -16.66 -8.68
C PHE A 221 -16.81 -17.54 -8.76
N THR A 222 -17.80 -17.19 -9.58
CA THR A 222 -19.10 -17.87 -9.63
C THR A 222 -18.99 -19.40 -9.75
N ASP A 223 -18.16 -19.92 -10.66
CA ASP A 223 -18.04 -21.37 -10.85
C ASP A 223 -17.22 -22.03 -9.73
N ALA A 224 -16.13 -21.41 -9.29
CA ALA A 224 -15.37 -21.88 -8.13
C ALA A 224 -16.22 -21.95 -6.86
N ILE A 225 -17.16 -21.01 -6.65
CA ILE A 225 -18.11 -21.02 -5.53
C ILE A 225 -19.10 -22.19 -5.65
N LYS A 226 -19.61 -22.49 -6.85
CA LYS A 226 -20.47 -23.66 -7.06
C LYS A 226 -19.73 -24.95 -6.71
N ASP A 227 -18.49 -25.09 -7.14
CA ASP A 227 -17.68 -26.28 -6.86
C ASP A 227 -17.30 -26.38 -5.39
N TRP A 228 -17.04 -25.26 -4.72
CA TRP A 228 -16.82 -25.21 -3.28
C TRP A 228 -18.03 -25.76 -2.51
N ARG A 229 -19.25 -25.31 -2.85
CA ARG A 229 -20.49 -25.71 -2.16
C ARG A 229 -20.86 -27.19 -2.33
N LYS A 230 -20.27 -27.89 -3.30
CA LYS A 230 -20.45 -29.34 -3.47
C LYS A 230 -19.62 -30.17 -2.49
N LYS A 231 -18.61 -29.57 -1.86
CA LYS A 231 -17.76 -30.27 -0.89
C LYS A 231 -18.55 -30.55 0.40
N PRO A 232 -18.35 -31.71 1.04
CA PRO A 232 -18.88 -31.99 2.37
C PRO A 232 -18.45 -30.93 3.39
N ASP A 233 -19.30 -30.65 4.39
CA ASP A 233 -19.02 -29.63 5.41
C ASP A 233 -17.69 -29.83 6.16
N ASN A 234 -17.29 -31.08 6.37
CA ASN A 234 -16.02 -31.42 7.03
C ASN A 234 -14.79 -31.10 6.16
N ASP A 235 -14.96 -31.03 4.83
CA ASP A 235 -13.89 -30.71 3.88
C ASP A 235 -13.78 -29.20 3.59
N GLN A 236 -14.75 -28.41 4.05
CA GLN A 236 -14.75 -26.95 3.92
C GLN A 236 -13.87 -26.29 5.00
N THR A 237 -12.59 -26.67 5.02
CA THR A 237 -11.58 -26.14 5.94
C THR A 237 -10.92 -24.88 5.38
N MET A 238 -10.26 -24.10 6.25
CA MET A 238 -9.49 -22.93 5.80
C MET A 238 -8.36 -23.30 4.83
N ALA A 239 -7.68 -24.42 5.07
CA ALA A 239 -6.63 -24.93 4.19
C ALA A 239 -7.18 -25.28 2.80
N ALA A 240 -8.30 -26.01 2.75
CA ALA A 240 -8.94 -26.34 1.47
C ALA A 240 -9.44 -25.08 0.73
N LEU A 241 -9.93 -24.08 1.47
CA LEU A 241 -10.37 -22.80 0.91
C LEU A 241 -9.21 -22.09 0.21
N GLN A 242 -8.06 -21.98 0.89
CA GLN A 242 -6.88 -21.33 0.34
C GLN A 242 -6.41 -22.01 -0.96
N THR A 243 -6.29 -23.35 -0.95
CA THR A 243 -5.91 -24.10 -2.15
C THR A 243 -6.89 -23.86 -3.30
N HIS A 244 -8.19 -24.06 -3.06
CA HIS A 244 -9.24 -24.00 -4.08
C HIS A 244 -9.33 -22.62 -4.74
N PHE A 245 -9.36 -21.55 -3.96
CA PHE A 245 -9.54 -20.21 -4.52
C PHE A 245 -8.25 -19.58 -5.04
N THR A 246 -7.07 -20.00 -4.56
CA THR A 246 -5.80 -19.61 -5.19
C THR A 246 -5.66 -20.21 -6.59
N GLU A 247 -6.09 -21.45 -6.80
CA GLU A 247 -6.14 -22.05 -8.14
C GLU A 247 -7.15 -21.31 -9.05
N ALA A 248 -8.34 -21.00 -8.53
CA ALA A 248 -9.33 -20.25 -9.26
C ALA A 248 -8.85 -18.83 -9.64
N ASP A 249 -8.13 -18.13 -8.75
CA ASP A 249 -7.59 -16.80 -9.04
C ASP A 249 -6.48 -16.85 -10.10
N LYS A 250 -5.60 -17.86 -10.04
CA LYS A 250 -4.60 -18.09 -11.09
C LYS A 250 -5.25 -18.23 -12.47
N GLU A 251 -6.33 -19.01 -12.58
CA GLU A 251 -7.04 -19.18 -13.84
C GLU A 251 -7.77 -17.91 -14.28
N ARG A 252 -8.43 -17.20 -13.35
CA ARG A 252 -9.06 -15.89 -13.62
C ARG A 252 -8.05 -14.91 -14.22
N ARG A 253 -6.85 -14.80 -13.63
CA ARG A 253 -5.77 -13.91 -14.11
C ARG A 253 -5.21 -14.38 -15.46
N ARG A 254 -5.10 -15.69 -15.71
CA ARG A 254 -4.75 -16.23 -17.03
C ARG A 254 -5.75 -15.84 -18.11
N ILE A 255 -7.04 -15.93 -17.83
CA ILE A 255 -8.09 -15.55 -18.79
C ILE A 255 -8.05 -14.03 -19.07
N LEU A 256 -7.86 -13.20 -18.04
CA LEU A 256 -7.73 -11.75 -18.19
C LEU A 256 -6.56 -11.36 -19.11
N THR A 257 -5.36 -11.87 -18.82
CA THR A 257 -4.17 -11.64 -19.67
C THR A 257 -4.35 -12.17 -21.09
N SER A 258 -5.00 -13.34 -21.26
CA SER A 258 -5.28 -13.89 -22.59
C SER A 258 -6.25 -13.01 -23.39
N LYS A 259 -7.24 -12.39 -22.73
CA LYS A 259 -8.15 -11.42 -23.36
C LYS A 259 -7.42 -10.13 -23.72
N GLU A 260 -6.56 -9.60 -22.85
CA GLU A 260 -5.74 -8.41 -23.12
C GLU A 260 -4.80 -8.63 -24.31
N VAL A 261 -4.13 -9.80 -24.37
CA VAL A 261 -3.35 -10.22 -25.54
C VAL A 261 -4.24 -10.36 -26.77
N GLY A 262 -5.46 -10.88 -26.63
CA GLY A 262 -6.45 -10.95 -27.71
C GLY A 262 -6.88 -9.58 -28.24
N TYR A 263 -7.05 -8.58 -27.38
CA TYR A 263 -7.35 -7.20 -27.77
C TYR A 263 -6.12 -6.50 -28.38
N ALA A 264 -4.94 -6.69 -27.81
CA ALA A 264 -3.68 -6.19 -28.38
C ALA A 264 -3.40 -6.78 -29.76
N ASN A 265 -3.67 -8.08 -29.95
CA ASN A 265 -3.56 -8.76 -31.24
C ASN A 265 -4.65 -8.32 -32.22
N LYS A 266 -5.86 -7.94 -31.76
CA LYS A 266 -6.89 -7.32 -32.62
C LYS A 266 -6.57 -5.88 -33.00
N ALA A 267 -5.86 -5.14 -32.16
CA ALA A 267 -5.36 -3.80 -32.47
C ALA A 267 -4.11 -3.82 -33.37
N ALA A 268 -3.25 -4.85 -33.23
CA ALA A 268 -2.04 -5.05 -34.04
C ALA A 268 -2.32 -5.79 -35.35
N ALA A 269 -3.36 -6.63 -35.42
CA ALA A 269 -3.93 -7.07 -36.67
C ALA A 269 -4.60 -5.86 -37.31
N LYS A 270 -3.86 -5.15 -38.17
CA LYS A 270 -4.48 -4.33 -39.22
C LYS A 270 -5.60 -5.18 -39.81
N GLN A 271 -6.85 -4.81 -39.57
CA GLN A 271 -7.95 -5.33 -40.36
C GLN A 271 -7.50 -5.20 -41.82
N PRO A 272 -7.60 -6.25 -42.66
CA PRO A 272 -7.48 -6.04 -44.09
C PRO A 272 -8.44 -4.91 -44.40
N ALA A 273 -7.93 -3.83 -45.01
CA ALA A 273 -8.69 -2.63 -45.31
C ALA A 273 -10.03 -3.08 -45.92
N ASN A 274 -11.11 -2.91 -45.16
CA ASN A 274 -12.43 -3.08 -45.74
C ASN A 274 -12.52 -1.97 -46.78
N ASP A 275 -12.52 -2.35 -48.06
CA ASP A 275 -12.53 -1.47 -49.24
C ASP A 275 -13.74 -0.51 -49.32
N LYS A 276 -14.56 -0.43 -48.26
CA LYS A 276 -15.66 0.54 -48.09
C LYS A 276 -15.69 1.05 -46.66
N ALA A 277 -14.85 2.04 -46.35
CA ALA A 277 -14.89 2.76 -45.09
C ALA A 277 -16.19 3.60 -45.01
N ASN A 278 -17.18 3.07 -44.30
CA ASN A 278 -18.49 3.66 -44.08
C ASN A 278 -18.51 4.39 -42.73
N ILE A 279 -18.96 5.65 -42.70
CA ILE A 279 -19.39 6.27 -41.42
C ILE A 279 -20.87 5.95 -41.21
N ILE A 280 -21.19 5.24 -40.12
CA ILE A 280 -22.57 5.08 -39.64
C ILE A 280 -22.89 6.27 -38.74
N MET A 281 -23.71 7.21 -39.22
CA MET A 281 -24.32 8.23 -38.36
C MET A 281 -25.49 7.57 -37.61
N ASN A 282 -25.30 7.20 -36.35
CA ASN A 282 -26.33 6.50 -35.57
C ASN A 282 -27.62 7.33 -35.44
N GLY A 283 -28.77 6.68 -35.65
CA GLY A 283 -30.12 7.23 -35.42
C GLY A 283 -31.11 7.17 -36.59
N SER A 284 -30.66 6.98 -37.84
CA SER A 284 -31.56 6.92 -39.02
C SER A 284 -31.21 5.89 -40.10
N GLY A 285 -30.16 5.08 -39.91
CA GLY A 285 -29.74 4.05 -40.87
C GLY A 285 -29.11 4.57 -42.18
N THR A 286 -28.80 5.87 -42.27
CA THR A 286 -28.16 6.44 -43.46
C THR A 286 -26.65 6.23 -43.43
N VAL A 287 -26.11 5.53 -44.44
CA VAL A 287 -24.67 5.29 -44.63
C VAL A 287 -24.06 6.40 -45.50
N MET A 288 -22.97 6.99 -45.04
CA MET A 288 -22.23 8.02 -45.77
C MET A 288 -20.80 7.55 -46.11
N TYR A 289 -20.31 7.99 -47.27
CA TYR A 289 -19.05 7.58 -47.89
C TYR A 289 -18.15 8.80 -48.07
N TYR A 290 -16.87 8.65 -47.75
CA TYR A 290 -15.92 9.76 -47.72
C TYR A 290 -14.93 9.73 -48.90
N CYS A 291 -14.64 10.92 -49.45
CA CYS A 291 -13.62 11.13 -50.46
C CYS A 291 -12.74 12.32 -50.08
N TRP A 292 -11.41 12.17 -50.12
CA TRP A 292 -10.47 13.25 -49.76
C TRP A 292 -10.70 14.55 -50.56
N THR A 293 -11.06 14.44 -51.84
CA THR A 293 -11.31 15.63 -52.67
C THR A 293 -12.71 16.20 -52.48
N HIS A 294 -13.72 15.34 -52.32
CA HIS A 294 -15.12 15.74 -52.47
C HIS A 294 -15.90 15.79 -51.16
N GLY A 295 -15.30 15.33 -50.08
CA GLY A 295 -15.90 15.26 -48.76
C GLY A 295 -16.85 14.08 -48.60
N LEU A 296 -17.72 14.17 -47.61
CA LEU A 296 -18.63 13.11 -47.20
C LEU A 296 -19.95 13.18 -47.98
N GLY A 297 -20.46 12.07 -48.51
CA GLY A 297 -21.73 12.06 -49.24
C GLY A 297 -22.44 10.70 -49.20
N PRO A 298 -23.71 10.63 -49.63
CA PRO A 298 -24.51 9.41 -49.53
C PRO A 298 -24.25 8.40 -50.67
N ASN A 299 -23.39 8.72 -51.64
CA ASN A 299 -23.15 7.84 -52.79
C ASN A 299 -22.21 6.69 -52.42
N SER A 300 -22.74 5.47 -52.41
CA SER A 300 -22.01 4.26 -52.05
C SER A 300 -20.88 3.86 -52.99
N ASN A 301 -20.85 4.44 -54.19
CA ASN A 301 -19.86 4.15 -55.21
C ASN A 301 -18.79 5.23 -55.30
N HIS A 302 -18.74 6.17 -54.35
CA HIS A 302 -17.82 7.30 -54.40
C HIS A 302 -17.03 7.45 -53.10
N THR A 303 -15.90 6.75 -53.03
CA THR A 303 -14.92 6.83 -51.94
C THR A 303 -13.68 7.63 -52.37
N SER A 304 -12.72 7.82 -51.47
CA SER A 304 -11.41 8.39 -51.85
C SER A 304 -10.70 7.50 -52.86
N ARG A 305 -10.75 6.17 -52.67
CA ARG A 305 -10.13 5.21 -53.59
C ARG A 305 -10.75 5.25 -54.98
N ASP A 306 -12.08 5.30 -55.06
CA ASP A 306 -12.83 5.19 -56.31
C ASP A 306 -13.05 6.55 -57.00
N CYS A 307 -12.44 7.62 -56.47
CA CYS A 307 -12.57 8.97 -57.00
C CYS A 307 -11.92 9.10 -58.37
N THR A 308 -12.71 9.35 -59.41
CA THR A 308 -12.23 9.57 -60.78
C THR A 308 -11.82 11.02 -61.06
N LYS A 309 -12.26 11.99 -60.22
CA LYS A 309 -11.97 13.42 -60.37
C LYS A 309 -11.16 13.95 -59.17
N LYS A 310 -9.87 13.65 -59.15
CA LYS A 310 -8.97 13.95 -58.02
C LYS A 310 -8.49 15.41 -58.05
N ALA A 311 -8.55 16.10 -56.92
CA ALA A 311 -7.87 17.39 -56.74
C ALA A 311 -6.36 17.18 -56.52
N PRO A 312 -5.52 18.21 -56.73
CA PRO A 312 -4.10 18.13 -56.41
C PRO A 312 -3.85 17.66 -54.98
N GLY A 313 -2.98 16.66 -54.79
CA GLY A 313 -2.65 16.11 -53.46
C GLY A 313 -3.60 15.03 -52.93
N HIS A 314 -4.54 14.54 -53.74
CA HIS A 314 -5.52 13.54 -53.33
C HIS A 314 -4.91 12.27 -52.73
N ARG A 315 -5.40 11.87 -51.55
CA ARG A 315 -5.02 10.64 -50.83
C ARG A 315 -6.07 9.55 -51.01
N SER A 316 -5.72 8.47 -51.73
CA SER A 316 -6.63 7.35 -52.00
C SER A 316 -7.01 6.56 -50.75
N GLU A 317 -6.20 6.65 -49.71
CA GLU A 317 -6.35 5.91 -48.45
C GLU A 317 -7.22 6.67 -47.44
N ALA A 318 -7.62 7.91 -47.74
CA ALA A 318 -8.38 8.72 -46.81
C ALA A 318 -9.77 8.11 -46.57
N THR A 319 -10.16 8.10 -45.29
CA THR A 319 -11.44 7.56 -44.82
C THR A 319 -12.23 8.65 -44.11
N GLY A 320 -13.49 8.36 -43.77
CA GLY A 320 -14.28 9.28 -42.98
C GLY A 320 -13.73 9.50 -41.57
N ASP A 321 -13.10 8.48 -40.99
CA ASP A 321 -12.52 8.51 -39.64
C ASP A 321 -11.12 9.14 -39.64
N ASP A 322 -10.37 8.98 -40.74
CA ASP A 322 -9.08 9.64 -40.98
C ASP A 322 -9.07 10.32 -42.35
N MET A 323 -9.38 11.61 -42.33
CA MET A 323 -9.53 12.42 -43.54
C MET A 323 -8.20 12.81 -44.18
N LEU A 324 -7.05 12.57 -43.53
CA LEU A 324 -5.70 12.89 -44.04
C LEU A 324 -5.55 14.32 -44.62
N GLY A 325 -6.18 15.30 -43.97
CA GLY A 325 -6.18 16.72 -44.40
C GLY A 325 -7.06 17.02 -45.62
N GLY A 326 -7.99 16.11 -45.96
CA GLY A 326 -8.92 16.25 -47.07
C GLY A 326 -10.14 17.14 -46.78
N CYS A 327 -11.03 17.22 -47.76
CA CYS A 327 -12.25 18.02 -47.73
C CYS A 327 -13.18 17.60 -46.59
N CYS A 328 -13.52 18.53 -45.70
CA CYS A 328 -14.40 18.31 -44.55
C CYS A 328 -15.88 18.66 -44.81
N ILE A 329 -16.28 18.83 -46.07
CA ILE A 329 -17.64 19.23 -46.44
C ILE A 329 -18.55 18.00 -46.51
N ILE A 330 -19.76 18.11 -45.96
CA ILE A 330 -20.83 17.12 -46.14
C ILE A 330 -21.72 17.56 -47.31
N ARG A 331 -21.87 16.67 -48.31
CA ARG A 331 -22.72 16.89 -49.48
C ARG A 331 -24.17 16.53 -49.17
N ARG A 332 -25.08 17.40 -49.61
CA ARG A 332 -26.53 17.19 -49.59
C ARG A 332 -26.94 16.09 -50.56
N LYS A 333 -28.16 15.57 -50.40
CA LYS A 333 -28.73 14.62 -51.35
C LYS A 333 -28.99 15.31 -52.70
N ALA A 334 -28.89 14.56 -53.79
CA ALA A 334 -29.17 15.09 -55.13
C ALA A 334 -30.61 15.63 -55.19
N GLY A 335 -30.78 16.87 -55.67
CA GLY A 335 -32.08 17.54 -55.78
C GLY A 335 -32.49 18.39 -54.57
N GLU A 336 -31.75 18.32 -53.46
CA GLU A 336 -32.05 19.08 -52.24
C GLU A 336 -31.64 20.57 -52.38
N ARG A 337 -32.59 21.51 -52.26
CA ARG A 337 -32.31 22.96 -52.35
C ARG A 337 -31.95 23.55 -50.99
N ALA A 338 -30.92 24.39 -50.94
CA ALA A 338 -30.52 25.08 -49.73
C ALA A 338 -31.52 26.17 -49.33
N VAL A 339 -32.22 25.97 -48.22
CA VAL A 339 -33.13 26.97 -47.63
C VAL A 339 -32.39 27.88 -46.64
N TYR A 340 -31.34 27.35 -45.99
CA TYR A 340 -30.55 28.12 -45.02
C TYR A 340 -29.69 29.20 -45.71
N ARG A 341 -29.84 30.45 -45.27
CA ARG A 341 -28.92 31.56 -45.57
C ARG A 341 -28.21 31.98 -44.30
N ARG A 342 -26.88 32.07 -44.37
CA ARG A 342 -26.06 32.57 -43.26
C ARG A 342 -26.42 34.05 -43.02
N PRO A 343 -26.77 34.46 -41.79
CA PRO A 343 -26.96 35.88 -41.48
C PRO A 343 -25.67 36.67 -41.74
N GLN A 344 -25.78 37.90 -42.24
CA GLN A 344 -24.63 38.80 -42.37
C GLN A 344 -24.01 39.00 -41.00
N ARG A 345 -22.69 38.77 -40.90
CA ARG A 345 -21.92 39.01 -39.69
C ARG A 345 -21.84 40.52 -39.50
N GLN A 346 -22.39 41.06 -38.41
CA GLN A 346 -22.08 42.43 -38.01
C GLN A 346 -20.58 42.52 -37.75
N GLU A 347 -19.91 43.43 -38.45
CA GLU A 347 -18.51 43.75 -38.21
C GLU A 347 -18.40 44.32 -36.80
N ARG A 348 -17.46 43.76 -36.01
CA ARG A 348 -17.18 44.29 -34.68
C ARG A 348 -16.40 45.58 -34.87
N GLU A 349 -16.95 46.69 -34.38
CA GLU A 349 -16.24 47.96 -34.28
C GLU A 349 -14.96 47.77 -33.46
N ASN A 350 -13.87 48.35 -33.96
CA ASN A 350 -12.54 48.31 -33.37
C ASN A 350 -12.50 49.18 -32.11
N ASP A 351 -12.49 48.59 -30.93
CA ASP A 351 -12.01 49.26 -29.71
C ASP A 351 -10.48 49.24 -29.69
N GLU A 352 -9.87 50.17 -30.42
CA GLU A 352 -8.48 50.58 -30.22
C GLU A 352 -8.40 51.50 -28.99
N ASN A 353 -8.36 50.95 -27.76
CA ASN A 353 -7.66 51.62 -26.65
C ASN A 353 -7.49 50.74 -25.40
N THR A 354 -6.55 49.80 -25.41
CA THR A 354 -5.99 49.27 -24.14
C THR A 354 -4.51 48.93 -24.32
N PRO A 355 -3.57 49.67 -23.71
CA PRO A 355 -2.15 49.35 -23.78
C PRO A 355 -1.84 48.06 -23.00
N PRO A 356 -0.91 47.21 -23.48
CA PRO A 356 -0.56 45.97 -22.80
C PRO A 356 0.24 46.24 -21.52
N ALA A 357 -0.23 45.67 -20.40
CA ALA A 357 0.52 45.65 -19.14
C ALA A 357 1.73 44.70 -19.26
N ASN A 358 2.93 45.25 -19.05
CA ASN A 358 4.17 44.50 -18.91
C ASN A 358 4.08 43.51 -17.73
N ARG A 359 4.33 42.23 -18.00
CA ARG A 359 4.66 41.25 -16.96
C ARG A 359 6.16 41.30 -16.69
N THR A 360 6.51 41.53 -15.43
CA THR A 360 7.83 41.24 -14.85
C THR A 360 7.87 39.79 -14.39
#